data_AF-A0AAN9X8Q6-F1
#
_entry.id   AF-A0AAN9X8Q6-F1
#
_cell.length_a   1.000
_cell.length_b   1.000
_cell.length_c   1.000
_cell.angle_alpha   90.00
_cell.angle_beta   90.00
_cell.angle_gamma   90.00
#
_symmetry.space_group_name_H-M   'P 1'
#
loop_
_entity.id
_entity.type
_entity.pdbx_description
1 polymer ?
#
loop_
_entity_poly.entity_id
_entity_poly.type
_entity_poly.pdbx_seq_one_letter_code
_entity_poly.pdbx_strand_id
1 'polypeptide(L)'
;MVSMALQGHINPMLKFAKHLVSKGVHVTIATTENGQTRMLRNTKPSSTNTNSKNPGIQLEFFSDGLTLEFDRSDTESLVNTIRVQGSKNLSTLITHLTKVNNYSCVIVNPFVPWAIDVAAEHGIPLLWIQACATYSIYYRHSKNTDPFPDLEVPYEKVHLPGLPMFEVKDVPSFILPSTPYYFRRLVRELFEAIDKVNCVLVLRFMKSRKRL
;
A
#
# COMPACT_ATOMS: atom_id res chain seq x y z
N MET A 1 7.58 -1.55 -4.63
CA MET A 1 6.23 -1.78 -4.07
C MET A 1 6.37 -2.44 -2.70
N VAL A 2 5.64 -2.02 -1.67
CA VAL A 2 5.75 -2.57 -0.30
C VAL A 2 4.39 -3.11 0.16
N SER A 3 4.36 -4.37 0.63
CA SER A 3 3.12 -5.06 1.05
C SER A 3 3.33 -5.95 2.27
N MET A 4 2.29 -6.07 3.09
CA MET A 4 2.15 -7.24 3.97
C MET A 4 1.94 -8.52 3.16
N ALA A 5 2.46 -9.61 3.68
CA ALA A 5 2.34 -10.95 3.09
C ALA A 5 1.01 -11.65 3.41
N LEU A 6 -0.09 -10.89 3.42
CA LEU A 6 -1.44 -11.46 3.52
C LEU A 6 -1.95 -11.73 2.10
N GLN A 7 -2.55 -12.91 1.88
CA GLN A 7 -2.98 -13.36 0.55
C GLN A 7 -3.90 -12.33 -0.15
N GLY A 8 -4.80 -11.71 0.60
CA GLY A 8 -5.70 -10.66 0.10
C GLY A 8 -5.01 -9.38 -0.39
N HIS A 9 -3.74 -9.16 -0.04
CA HIS A 9 -2.98 -7.96 -0.40
C HIS A 9 -1.88 -8.24 -1.41
N ILE A 10 -1.13 -9.33 -1.22
CA ILE A 10 -0.01 -9.66 -2.11
C ILE A 10 -0.47 -10.07 -3.51
N ASN A 11 -1.62 -10.74 -3.63
CA ASN A 11 -2.15 -11.19 -4.93
C ASN A 11 -2.55 -10.03 -5.85
N PRO A 12 -3.33 -9.02 -5.40
CA PRO A 12 -3.56 -7.81 -6.19
C PRO A 12 -2.27 -7.09 -6.58
N MET A 13 -1.30 -6.99 -5.67
CA MET A 13 -0.02 -6.33 -5.95
C MET A 13 0.81 -7.09 -6.98
N LEU A 14 0.85 -8.42 -6.93
CA LEU A 14 1.49 -9.25 -7.96
C LEU A 14 0.81 -9.09 -9.32
N LYS A 15 -0.53 -9.04 -9.37
CA LYS A 15 -1.26 -8.80 -10.63
C LYS A 15 -0.93 -7.42 -11.20
N PHE A 16 -0.90 -6.39 -10.36
CA PHE A 16 -0.53 -5.05 -10.78
C PHE A 16 0.94 -4.95 -11.24
N ALA A 17 1.85 -5.59 -10.50
CA ALA A 17 3.26 -5.69 -10.88
C ALA A 17 3.45 -6.35 -12.25
N LYS A 18 2.73 -7.45 -12.53
CA LYS A 18 2.75 -8.10 -13.86
C LYS A 18 2.31 -7.15 -14.96
N HIS A 19 1.28 -6.34 -14.69
CA HIS A 19 0.83 -5.34 -15.65
C HIS A 19 1.92 -4.28 -15.92
N LEU A 20 2.56 -3.76 -14.88
CA LEU A 20 3.65 -2.78 -15.01
C LEU A 20 4.85 -3.36 -15.78
N VAL A 21 5.26 -4.60 -15.46
CA VAL A 21 6.33 -5.31 -16.17
C VAL A 21 6.00 -5.51 -17.64
N SER A 22 4.74 -5.84 -17.98
CA SER A 22 4.30 -5.94 -19.38
C SER A 22 4.42 -4.62 -20.17
N LYS A 23 4.58 -3.49 -19.47
CA LYS A 23 4.80 -2.15 -20.03
C LYS A 23 6.28 -1.72 -19.97
N GLY A 24 7.19 -2.62 -19.63
CA GLY A 24 8.63 -2.35 -19.53
C GLY A 24 9.05 -1.67 -18.23
N VAL A 25 8.18 -1.58 -17.23
CA VAL A 25 8.52 -1.00 -15.92
C VAL A 25 9.22 -2.04 -15.06
N HIS A 26 10.40 -1.72 -14.53
CA HIS A 26 11.06 -2.54 -13.53
C HIS A 26 10.28 -2.51 -12.20
N VAL A 27 9.99 -3.67 -11.63
CA VAL A 27 9.22 -3.78 -10.39
C VAL A 27 9.92 -4.68 -9.37
N THR A 28 10.21 -4.08 -8.21
CA THR A 28 10.57 -4.80 -6.99
C THR A 28 9.40 -4.79 -6.01
N ILE A 29 9.03 -5.95 -5.48
CA ILE A 29 8.05 -6.10 -4.39
C ILE A 29 8.80 -6.50 -3.13
N ALA A 30 8.83 -5.61 -2.15
CA ALA A 30 9.32 -5.89 -0.81
C ALA A 30 8.16 -6.39 0.08
N THR A 31 8.33 -7.53 0.72
CA THR A 31 7.39 -8.09 1.69
C THR A 31 8.12 -8.79 2.83
N THR A 32 7.40 -9.34 3.82
CA THR A 32 8.05 -9.95 4.98
C THR A 32 8.56 -11.37 4.68
N GLU A 33 9.60 -11.81 5.38
CA GLU A 33 10.15 -13.18 5.28
C GLU A 33 9.11 -14.27 5.57
N ASN A 34 8.18 -14.02 6.49
CA ASN A 34 7.03 -14.91 6.69
C ASN A 34 6.22 -15.11 5.40
N GLY A 35 6.13 -14.08 4.57
CA GLY A 35 5.56 -14.17 3.23
C GLY A 35 6.30 -15.12 2.32
N GLN A 36 7.64 -15.05 2.32
CA GLN A 36 8.48 -15.98 1.58
C GLN A 36 8.19 -17.43 1.98
N THR A 37 8.18 -17.71 3.29
CA THR A 37 7.90 -19.05 3.82
C THR A 37 6.51 -19.55 3.38
N ARG A 38 5.49 -18.70 3.43
CA ARG A 38 4.13 -19.03 2.97
C ARG A 38 4.06 -19.25 1.46
N MET A 39 4.77 -18.46 0.66
CA MET A 39 4.85 -18.65 -0.78
C MET A 39 5.51 -19.99 -1.12
N LEU A 40 6.64 -20.30 -0.47
CA LEU A 40 7.40 -21.53 -0.69
C LEU A 40 6.60 -22.78 -0.31
N ARG A 41 5.88 -22.77 0.82
CA ARG A 41 5.03 -23.90 1.26
C ARG A 41 3.89 -24.22 0.29
N ASN A 42 3.36 -23.20 -0.40
CA ASN A 42 2.25 -23.36 -1.35
C ASN A 42 2.72 -23.81 -2.75
N THR A 43 4.02 -23.72 -3.05
CA THR A 43 4.63 -24.35 -4.23
C THR A 43 4.90 -25.82 -3.96
N LYS A 44 4.26 -26.72 -4.70
CA LYS A 44 4.50 -28.16 -4.62
C LYS A 44 5.99 -28.50 -4.85
N PRO A 45 6.55 -29.52 -4.18
CA PRO A 45 7.97 -29.88 -4.28
C PRO A 45 8.41 -30.45 -5.64
N SER A 46 7.53 -30.53 -6.64
CA SER A 46 7.82 -31.09 -7.96
C SER A 46 8.30 -30.06 -9.00
N SER A 47 8.55 -28.81 -8.61
CA SER A 47 9.25 -27.85 -9.47
C SER A 47 10.59 -27.49 -8.85
N THR A 48 11.59 -28.32 -9.12
CA THR A 48 13.02 -27.97 -9.06
C THR A 48 13.30 -26.83 -10.04
N ASN A 49 12.90 -25.63 -9.63
CA ASN A 49 13.32 -24.32 -10.10
C ASN A 49 12.51 -23.31 -9.29
N THR A 50 13.01 -22.94 -8.11
CA THR A 50 12.51 -21.78 -7.33
C THR A 50 12.63 -20.44 -8.09
N ASN A 51 13.15 -20.50 -9.31
CA ASN A 51 12.97 -19.52 -10.36
C ASN A 51 11.68 -19.77 -11.17
N SER A 52 10.49 -19.80 -10.55
CA SER A 52 9.30 -19.29 -11.26
C SER A 52 9.39 -17.75 -11.32
N LYS A 53 10.53 -17.28 -11.85
CA LYS A 53 10.78 -15.91 -12.25
C LYS A 53 9.70 -15.63 -13.28
N ASN A 54 8.63 -14.92 -12.91
CA ASN A 54 8.08 -13.99 -13.90
C ASN A 54 9.28 -13.11 -14.25
N PRO A 55 9.81 -13.17 -15.48
CA PRO A 55 11.15 -12.66 -15.80
C PRO A 55 11.33 -11.14 -15.65
N GLY A 56 10.41 -10.44 -14.97
CA GLY A 56 10.56 -9.02 -14.65
C GLY A 56 10.04 -8.57 -13.26
N ILE A 57 9.59 -9.46 -12.36
CA ILE A 57 9.26 -9.06 -10.98
C ILE A 57 10.34 -9.57 -10.04
N GLN A 58 11.01 -8.64 -9.34
CA GLN A 58 11.95 -8.96 -8.27
C GLN A 58 11.19 -9.03 -6.93
N LEU A 59 11.30 -10.16 -6.23
CA LEU A 59 10.75 -10.32 -4.88
C LEU A 59 11.88 -10.17 -3.87
N GLU A 60 11.69 -9.27 -2.92
CA GLU A 60 12.65 -8.98 -1.86
C GLU A 60 11.96 -9.13 -0.50
N PHE A 61 12.73 -9.60 0.48
CA PHE A 61 12.19 -9.95 1.78
C PHE A 61 12.93 -9.22 2.89
N PHE A 62 12.19 -8.80 3.91
CA PHE A 62 12.75 -8.22 5.13
C PHE A 62 12.08 -8.84 6.36
N SER A 63 12.82 -8.93 7.45
CA SER A 63 12.28 -9.44 8.72
C SER A 63 11.26 -8.46 9.31
N ASP A 64 10.13 -8.97 9.77
CA ASP A 64 9.14 -8.22 10.56
C ASP A 64 9.52 -8.11 12.05
N GLY A 65 10.67 -8.66 12.44
CA GLY A 65 11.17 -8.70 13.82
C GLY A 65 10.62 -9.87 14.64
N LEU A 66 9.86 -10.78 14.02
CA LEU A 66 9.24 -11.92 14.69
C LEU A 66 9.80 -13.24 14.14
N THR A 67 9.85 -14.25 15.00
CA THR A 67 10.26 -15.60 14.58
C THR A 67 9.19 -16.25 13.69
N LEU A 68 9.54 -17.34 13.00
CA LEU A 68 8.59 -18.05 12.15
C LEU A 68 7.48 -18.73 12.98
N GLU A 69 7.78 -19.09 14.21
CA GLU A 69 6.89 -19.78 15.17
C GLU A 69 5.90 -18.83 15.86
N PHE A 70 6.13 -17.52 15.77
CA PHE A 70 5.24 -16.53 16.38
C PHE A 70 3.80 -16.66 15.86
N ASP A 71 2.83 -16.65 16.78
CA ASP A 71 1.42 -16.66 16.45
C ASP A 71 0.98 -15.31 15.89
N ARG A 72 0.90 -15.24 14.56
CA ARG A 72 0.49 -14.04 13.82
C ARG A 72 -1.01 -13.74 13.92
N SER A 73 -1.76 -14.51 14.71
CA SER A 73 -3.11 -14.14 15.15
C SER A 73 -3.09 -13.02 16.20
N ASP A 74 -1.98 -12.87 16.93
CA ASP A 74 -1.72 -11.68 17.76
C ASP A 74 -1.37 -10.48 16.87
N THR A 75 -2.43 -9.84 16.39
CA THR A 75 -2.34 -8.70 15.48
C THR A 75 -1.71 -7.46 16.13
N GLU A 76 -1.82 -7.30 17.45
CA GLU A 76 -1.29 -6.13 18.15
C GLU A 76 0.23 -6.20 18.21
N SER A 77 0.78 -7.30 18.71
CA SER A 77 2.23 -7.54 18.74
C SER A 77 2.83 -7.53 17.34
N LEU A 78 2.14 -8.12 16.35
CA LEU A 78 2.55 -8.08 14.96
C LEU A 78 2.67 -6.64 14.43
N VAL A 79 1.64 -5.82 14.64
CA VAL A 79 1.61 -4.43 14.17
C VAL A 79 2.66 -3.58 14.88
N ASN A 80 2.85 -3.75 16.19
CA ASN A 80 3.86 -3.01 16.96
C ASN A 80 5.27 -3.39 16.51
N THR A 81 5.56 -4.69 16.37
CA THR A 81 6.90 -5.15 16.01
C THR A 81 7.26 -4.77 14.58
N ILE A 82 6.35 -4.94 13.63
CA ILE A 82 6.64 -4.59 12.24
C ILE A 82 6.80 -3.08 12.05
N ARG A 83 6.09 -2.26 12.83
CA ARG A 83 6.25 -0.80 12.80
C ARG A 83 7.64 -0.37 13.28
N VAL A 84 8.21 -1.06 14.27
CA VAL A 84 9.50 -0.67 14.88
C VAL A 84 10.69 -1.37 14.22
N GLN A 85 10.64 -2.69 14.09
CA GLN A 85 11.72 -3.50 13.53
C GLN A 85 11.58 -3.67 12.02
N GLY A 86 10.35 -3.92 11.54
CA GLY A 86 10.09 -4.04 10.11
C GLY A 86 10.41 -2.77 9.32
N SER A 87 10.18 -1.58 9.88
CA SER A 87 10.58 -0.30 9.26
C SER A 87 12.10 -0.16 9.10
N LYS A 88 12.88 -0.47 10.15
CA LYS A 88 14.36 -0.48 10.11
C LYS A 88 14.91 -1.48 9.09
N ASN A 89 14.33 -2.68 9.08
CA ASN A 89 14.73 -3.75 8.17
C ASN A 89 14.35 -3.42 6.72
N LEU A 90 13.18 -2.81 6.49
CA LEU A 90 12.79 -2.30 5.19
C LEU A 90 13.73 -1.17 4.72
N SER A 91 14.11 -0.25 5.62
CA SER A 91 15.05 0.84 5.31
C SER A 91 16.42 0.29 4.89
N THR A 92 16.92 -0.72 5.60
CA THR A 92 18.15 -1.44 5.23
C THR A 92 18.02 -2.10 3.86
N LEU A 93 16.91 -2.78 3.59
CA LEU A 93 16.64 -3.39 2.30
C LEU A 93 16.62 -2.34 1.18
N ILE A 94 15.91 -1.23 1.36
CA ILE A 94 15.87 -0.14 0.37
C ILE A 94 17.27 0.41 0.11
N THR A 95 18.08 0.61 1.15
CA THR A 95 19.49 1.04 1.02
C THR A 95 20.31 0.12 0.12
N HIS A 96 20.09 -1.20 0.20
CA HIS A 96 20.78 -2.16 -0.65
C HIS A 96 20.24 -2.13 -2.09
N LEU A 97 18.92 -2.03 -2.24
CA LEU A 97 18.28 -1.99 -3.55
C LEU A 97 18.65 -0.73 -4.34
N THR A 98 18.77 0.41 -3.67
CA THR A 98 19.11 1.71 -4.30
C THR A 98 20.57 1.82 -4.73
N LYS A 99 21.47 0.95 -4.22
CA LYS A 99 22.85 0.84 -4.73
C LYS A 99 22.92 0.21 -6.13
N VAL A 100 21.92 -0.60 -6.48
CA VAL A 100 21.89 -1.36 -7.74
C VAL A 100 20.92 -0.71 -8.75
N ASN A 101 19.78 -0.22 -8.28
CA ASN A 101 18.71 0.31 -9.12
C ASN A 101 18.24 1.68 -8.62
N ASN A 102 17.94 2.61 -9.54
CA ASN A 102 17.26 3.86 -9.20
C ASN A 102 15.73 3.65 -9.24
N TYR A 103 15.06 3.90 -8.11
CA TYR A 103 13.61 3.77 -8.02
C TYR A 103 12.93 5.14 -8.15
N SER A 104 12.07 5.29 -9.16
CA SER A 104 11.35 6.54 -9.40
C SER A 104 10.18 6.78 -8.44
N CYS A 105 9.64 5.72 -7.83
CA CYS A 105 8.56 5.82 -6.85
C CYS A 105 8.38 4.53 -6.03
N VAL A 106 7.69 4.67 -4.90
CA VAL A 106 7.19 3.55 -4.09
C VAL A 106 5.67 3.48 -4.22
N ILE A 107 5.14 2.26 -4.28
CA ILE A 107 3.70 2.00 -4.08
C ILE A 107 3.58 1.31 -2.73
N VAL A 108 2.85 1.94 -1.82
CA VAL A 108 2.65 1.44 -0.46
C VAL A 108 1.23 0.89 -0.33
N ASN A 109 1.13 -0.33 0.19
CA ASN A 109 -0.15 -0.89 0.56
C ASN A 109 -0.71 -0.13 1.80
N PRO A 110 -2.00 0.27 1.82
CA PRO A 110 -2.58 1.05 2.92
C PRO A 110 -2.49 0.43 4.32
N PHE A 111 -2.24 -0.89 4.42
CA PHE A 111 -2.07 -1.58 5.70
C PHE A 111 -0.67 -1.44 6.31
N VAL A 112 0.26 -0.79 5.60
CA VAL A 112 1.62 -0.48 6.08
C VAL A 112 1.95 0.99 5.88
N PRO A 113 1.17 1.93 6.47
CA PRO A 113 1.38 3.36 6.29
C PRO A 113 2.78 3.81 6.74
N TRP A 114 3.37 3.15 7.74
CA TRP A 114 4.74 3.35 8.20
C TRP A 114 5.81 3.16 7.10
N ALA A 115 5.51 2.44 6.03
CA ALA A 115 6.45 2.29 4.91
C ALA A 115 6.59 3.58 4.08
N ILE A 116 5.65 4.52 4.20
CA ILE A 116 5.77 5.85 3.60
C ILE A 116 6.86 6.65 4.30
N ASP A 117 6.94 6.58 5.64
CA ASP A 117 8.01 7.24 6.40
C ASP A 117 9.38 6.75 5.94
N VAL A 118 9.54 5.43 5.80
CA VAL A 118 10.77 4.83 5.29
C VAL A 118 11.07 5.32 3.86
N ALA A 119 10.08 5.36 2.97
CA ALA A 119 10.30 5.87 1.62
C ALA A 119 10.71 7.35 1.59
N ALA A 120 10.16 8.17 2.48
CA ALA A 120 10.52 9.57 2.64
C ALA A 120 11.98 9.74 3.08
N GLU A 121 12.46 8.93 4.03
CA GLU A 121 13.87 8.91 4.46
C GLU A 121 14.85 8.62 3.30
N HIS A 122 14.41 7.82 2.33
CA HIS A 122 15.18 7.48 1.12
C HIS A 122 14.93 8.44 -0.05
N GLY A 123 14.13 9.50 0.14
CA GLY A 123 13.80 10.47 -0.90
C GLY A 123 13.00 9.88 -2.08
N ILE A 124 12.33 8.74 -1.88
CA ILE A 124 11.57 8.06 -2.93
C ILE A 124 10.12 8.58 -2.94
N PRO A 125 9.63 9.14 -4.05
CA PRO A 125 8.25 9.62 -4.16
C PRO A 125 7.21 8.52 -3.94
N LEU A 126 6.04 8.88 -3.39
CA LEU A 126 4.92 7.95 -3.30
C LEU A 126 4.10 7.98 -4.60
N LEU A 127 3.78 6.81 -5.15
CA LEU A 127 2.80 6.64 -6.23
C LEU A 127 1.46 6.19 -5.65
N TRP A 128 0.48 7.10 -5.68
CA TRP A 128 -0.91 6.84 -5.37
C TRP A 128 -1.61 6.16 -6.54
N ILE A 129 -2.01 4.90 -6.33
CA ILE A 129 -2.58 4.03 -7.36
C ILE A 129 -4.11 3.94 -7.34
N GLN A 130 -4.77 4.54 -6.35
CA GLN A 130 -6.24 4.63 -6.31
C GLN A 130 -6.73 5.87 -7.06
N ALA A 131 -8.05 6.05 -7.18
CA ALA A 131 -8.61 7.21 -7.86
C ALA A 131 -8.20 8.53 -7.20
N CYS A 132 -8.00 9.59 -8.00
CA CYS A 132 -7.70 10.95 -7.49
C CYS A 132 -8.78 11.46 -6.53
N ALA A 133 -10.05 11.12 -6.79
CA ALA A 133 -11.16 11.49 -5.91
C ALA A 133 -11.02 10.86 -4.53
N THR A 134 -10.62 9.58 -4.47
CA THR A 134 -10.34 8.88 -3.20
C THR A 134 -9.21 9.55 -2.43
N TYR A 135 -8.12 9.95 -3.10
CA TYR A 135 -7.04 10.72 -2.47
C TYR A 135 -7.58 12.03 -1.87
N SER A 136 -8.31 12.81 -2.67
CA SER A 136 -8.86 14.10 -2.25
C SER A 136 -9.80 13.95 -1.05
N ILE A 137 -10.69 12.95 -1.05
CA ILE A 137 -11.63 12.73 0.05
C ILE A 137 -10.87 12.35 1.34
N TYR A 138 -9.96 11.38 1.26
CA TYR A 138 -9.20 10.98 2.44
C TYR A 138 -8.30 12.09 2.97
N TYR A 139 -7.65 12.87 2.10
CA TYR A 139 -6.82 14.01 2.50
C TYR A 139 -7.68 15.02 3.26
N ARG A 140 -8.82 15.41 2.70
CA ARG A 140 -9.69 16.42 3.29
C ARG A 140 -10.27 16.00 4.63
N HIS A 141 -10.72 14.75 4.70
CA HIS A 141 -11.24 14.17 5.94
C HIS A 141 -10.14 14.05 7.01
N SER A 142 -8.98 13.50 6.67
CA SER A 142 -7.89 13.28 7.63
C SER A 142 -7.26 14.58 8.13
N LYS A 143 -7.17 15.60 7.27
CA LYS A 143 -6.62 16.93 7.60
C LYS A 143 -7.67 17.92 8.10
N ASN A 144 -8.95 17.52 8.13
CA ASN A 144 -10.07 18.38 8.50
C ASN A 144 -10.08 19.72 7.75
N THR A 145 -9.83 19.69 6.43
CA THR A 145 -9.70 20.91 5.60
C THR A 145 -11.02 21.37 4.99
N ASP A 146 -12.01 20.49 4.91
CA ASP A 146 -13.37 20.78 4.46
C ASP A 146 -14.37 20.12 5.42
N PRO A 147 -15.56 20.70 5.61
CA PRO A 147 -16.60 20.09 6.43
C PRO A 147 -17.14 18.81 5.75
N PHE A 148 -17.36 17.78 6.56
CA PHE A 148 -18.10 16.58 6.16
C PHE A 148 -19.46 16.56 6.86
N PRO A 149 -20.52 16.05 6.20
CA PRO A 149 -21.82 15.80 6.82
C PRO A 149 -21.74 14.70 7.89
N ASP A 150 -22.87 14.37 8.52
CA ASP A 150 -22.92 13.22 9.40
C ASP A 150 -22.67 11.93 8.59
N LEU A 151 -21.51 11.32 8.81
CA LEU A 151 -21.08 10.12 8.12
C LEU A 151 -21.87 8.87 8.56
N GLU A 152 -22.74 8.96 9.57
CA GLU A 152 -23.68 7.91 9.94
C GLU A 152 -24.93 7.88 9.06
N VAL A 153 -25.25 8.99 8.36
CA VAL A 153 -26.47 9.12 7.54
C VAL A 153 -26.13 8.89 6.05
N PRO A 154 -26.42 7.72 5.47
CA PRO A 154 -25.86 7.31 4.17
C PRO A 154 -26.28 8.18 2.97
N TYR A 155 -27.42 8.87 3.08
CA TYR A 155 -28.02 9.66 2.00
C TYR A 155 -27.73 11.17 2.11
N GLU A 156 -27.01 11.61 3.16
CA GLU A 156 -26.58 12.99 3.24
C GLU A 156 -25.64 13.35 2.10
N LYS A 157 -25.76 14.59 1.62
CA LYS A 157 -24.98 15.08 0.48
C LYS A 157 -23.62 15.55 0.95
N VAL A 158 -22.58 15.03 0.31
CA VAL A 158 -21.20 15.47 0.50
C VAL A 158 -20.87 16.47 -0.60
N HIS A 159 -20.45 17.67 -0.19
CA HIS A 159 -20.02 18.72 -1.09
C HIS A 159 -18.55 19.04 -0.84
N LEU A 160 -17.68 18.67 -1.78
CA LEU A 160 -16.24 18.96 -1.71
C LEU A 160 -15.82 19.75 -2.95
N PRO A 161 -15.14 20.91 -2.79
CA PRO A 161 -14.65 21.71 -3.91
C PRO A 161 -13.90 20.89 -4.97
N GLY A 162 -14.30 20.99 -6.23
CA GLY A 162 -13.64 20.30 -7.35
C GLY A 162 -14.01 18.82 -7.54
N LEU A 163 -14.93 18.28 -6.75
CA LEU A 163 -15.54 16.97 -6.97
C LEU A 163 -17.04 17.14 -7.30
N PRO A 164 -17.66 16.21 -8.06
CA PRO A 164 -19.11 16.20 -8.20
C PRO A 164 -19.78 16.01 -6.84
N MET A 165 -21.03 16.40 -6.71
CA MET A 165 -21.82 16.07 -5.52
C MET A 165 -22.09 14.56 -5.47
N PHE A 166 -21.96 13.96 -4.30
CA PHE A 166 -22.25 12.55 -4.05
C PHE A 166 -22.84 12.36 -2.65
N GLU A 167 -23.23 11.14 -2.30
CA GLU A 167 -23.80 10.81 -0.99
C GLU A 167 -22.74 10.22 -0.05
N VAL A 168 -23.02 10.23 1.26
CA VAL A 168 -22.15 9.60 2.26
C VAL A 168 -21.86 8.14 1.92
N LYS A 169 -22.83 7.38 1.40
CA LYS A 169 -22.62 5.99 0.97
C LYS A 169 -21.61 5.81 -0.18
N ASP A 170 -21.31 6.88 -0.92
CA ASP A 170 -20.37 6.86 -2.04
C ASP A 170 -18.93 7.23 -1.61
N VAL A 171 -18.73 7.66 -0.37
CA VAL A 171 -17.38 7.98 0.14
C VAL A 171 -16.56 6.70 0.37
N PRO A 172 -15.22 6.79 0.40
CA PRO A 172 -14.40 5.63 0.71
C PRO A 172 -14.74 5.06 2.08
N SER A 173 -15.08 3.77 2.15
CA SER A 173 -15.60 3.16 3.37
C SER A 173 -14.69 3.31 4.59
N PHE A 174 -13.36 3.42 4.39
CA PHE A 174 -12.41 3.57 5.49
C PHE A 174 -12.48 4.91 6.25
N ILE A 175 -13.34 5.86 5.87
CA ILE A 175 -13.67 7.03 6.72
C ILE A 175 -15.02 6.89 7.44
N LEU A 176 -15.85 5.92 7.05
CA LEU A 176 -17.19 5.76 7.62
C LEU A 176 -17.12 5.25 9.07
N PRO A 177 -17.96 5.75 10.00
CA PRO A 177 -18.00 5.29 11.39
C PRO A 177 -18.23 3.78 11.55
N SER A 178 -18.95 3.16 10.60
CA SER A 178 -19.19 1.71 10.54
C SER A 178 -17.92 0.88 10.32
N THR A 179 -16.83 1.49 9.84
CA THR A 179 -15.55 0.83 9.69
C THR A 179 -14.83 0.69 11.05
N PRO A 180 -14.30 -0.51 11.37
CA PRO A 180 -13.51 -0.72 12.57
C PRO A 180 -12.42 0.35 12.79
N TYR A 181 -12.28 0.81 14.04
CA TYR A 181 -11.39 1.90 14.40
C TYR A 181 -9.96 1.73 13.88
N TYR A 182 -9.43 0.50 13.90
CA TYR A 182 -8.10 0.17 13.38
C TYR A 182 -7.91 0.60 11.91
N PHE A 183 -8.88 0.32 11.04
CA PHE A 183 -8.79 0.68 9.61
C PHE A 183 -8.93 2.19 9.40
N ARG A 184 -9.80 2.85 10.17
CA ARG A 184 -9.90 4.32 10.16
C ARG A 184 -8.60 4.98 10.61
N ARG A 185 -7.94 4.42 11.62
CA ARG A 185 -6.62 4.86 12.10
C ARG A 185 -5.56 4.70 11.02
N LEU A 186 -5.54 3.60 10.26
CA LEU A 186 -4.59 3.41 9.17
C LEU A 186 -4.69 4.51 8.09
N VAL A 187 -5.91 4.94 7.73
CA VAL A 187 -6.09 6.05 6.79
C VAL A 187 -5.51 7.34 7.35
N ARG A 188 -5.76 7.63 8.63
CA ARG A 188 -5.19 8.81 9.29
C ARG A 188 -3.66 8.78 9.25
N GLU A 189 -3.06 7.66 9.68
CA GLU A 189 -1.61 7.46 9.68
C GLU A 189 -1.03 7.57 8.26
N LEU A 190 -1.72 7.04 7.24
CA LEU A 190 -1.32 7.14 5.84
C LEU A 190 -1.20 8.61 5.41
N PHE A 191 -2.21 9.43 5.70
CA PHE A 191 -2.23 10.84 5.31
C PHE A 191 -1.37 11.74 6.21
N GLU A 192 -1.03 11.30 7.42
CA GLU A 192 0.04 11.92 8.22
C GLU A 192 1.43 11.62 7.62
N ALA A 193 1.69 10.39 7.18
CA ALA A 193 2.96 10.02 6.57
C ALA A 193 3.14 10.61 5.16
N ILE A 194 2.06 10.79 4.40
CA ILE A 194 2.10 11.42 3.07
C ILE A 194 2.68 12.84 3.10
N ASP A 195 2.47 13.61 4.17
CA ASP A 195 3.03 14.96 4.27
C ASP A 195 4.57 14.98 4.34
N LYS A 196 5.19 13.83 4.63
CA LYS A 196 6.64 13.69 4.73
C LYS A 196 7.30 13.34 3.40
N VAL A 197 6.53 12.89 2.40
CA VAL A 197 7.10 12.62 1.07
C VAL A 197 7.16 13.91 0.26
N ASN A 198 8.29 14.13 -0.40
CA ASN A 198 8.51 15.34 -1.23
C ASN A 198 7.60 15.39 -2.48
N CYS A 199 7.07 14.25 -2.90
CA CYS A 199 6.22 14.17 -4.09
C CYS A 199 5.25 12.98 -4.00
N VAL A 200 3.98 13.24 -4.31
CA VAL A 200 2.95 12.22 -4.53
C VAL A 200 2.58 12.22 -6.01
N LEU A 201 2.86 11.13 -6.70
CA LEU A 201 2.40 10.89 -8.07
C LEU A 201 1.01 10.27 -8.00
N VAL A 202 0.02 10.86 -8.67
CA VAL A 202 -1.35 10.34 -8.68
C VAL A 202 -1.68 9.81 -10.08
N LEU A 203 -2.07 8.53 -10.17
CA LEU A 203 -2.50 7.96 -11.45
C LEU A 203 -3.81 8.60 -11.91
N ARG A 204 -3.75 9.40 -12.97
CA ARG A 204 -4.94 9.88 -13.67
C ARG A 204 -5.36 8.86 -14.72
N PHE A 205 -6.46 8.15 -14.48
CA PHE A 205 -7.10 7.39 -15.53
C PHE A 205 -7.78 8.35 -16.51
N MET A 206 -7.15 8.60 -17.66
CA MET A 206 -7.83 9.26 -18.76
C MET A 206 -8.84 8.28 -19.36
N LYS A 207 -10.08 8.73 -19.53
CA LYS A 207 -11.19 7.98 -20.15
C LYS A 207 -10.66 7.24 -21.37
N SER A 208 -10.70 5.91 -21.37
CA SER A 208 -10.44 5.17 -22.61
C SER A 208 -11.49 5.64 -23.61
N ARG A 209 -11.03 6.19 -24.75
CA ARG A 209 -11.93 6.41 -25.89
C ARG A 209 -12.57 5.06 -26.18
N LYS A 210 -13.90 4.96 -26.07
CA LYS A 210 -14.65 3.82 -26.61
C LYS A 210 -14.17 3.68 -28.05
N ARG A 211 -13.46 2.61 -28.38
CA ARG A 211 -13.31 2.20 -29.77
C ARG A 211 -14.73 1.85 -30.21
N LEU A 212 -15.21 2.61 -31.20
CA LEU A 212 -16.46 2.37 -31.93
C LEU A 212 -16.50 0.95 -32.47
#